data_AF-A0A2G4SYY3-F1
#
_entry.id   AF-A0A2G4SYY3-F1
#
_cell.length_a   1.000
_cell.length_b   1.000
_cell.length_c   1.000
_cell.angle_alpha   90.00
_cell.angle_beta   90.00
_cell.angle_gamma   90.00
#
_symmetry.space_group_name_H-M   'P 1'
#
loop_
_entity.id
_entity.type
_entity.pdbx_description
1 polymer ?
#
loop_
_entity_poly.entity_id
_entity_poly.type
_entity_poly.pdbx_seq_one_letter_code
_entity_poly.pdbx_strand_id
1 'polypeptide(L)'
;DKYGFLKSSQWITEEEYDEFENYYAPIMKRRLVKWKQLLQEHHQQWPPRSNKLKRYIRKGIPAELRGQAWLHYSGAKAKMEANKGLYDELLHMADQLGSKNENLEIIERDLHRTFPENDQFKSIADSTPPMIEALKRVLVAFSIYAPSIGYCQSLNYIAGILLLLMTEEEAFWTFVTLITDILPPNIYDVTMEGANIDQNVLMHLISERYPLLWNKMSPNQSFWECEAQLEGGMPTCSLVTSHWFLTLFINILPIESVLRVWDCLFYDGQKVLFRVALGIFKLNENAILAVNDPLEVFQVIQVKSRIYLFM
;
A
#
# COMPACT_ATOMS: atom_id res chain seq x y z
N ASP A 1 7.98 5.73 -15.60
CA ASP A 1 6.96 4.76 -16.01
C ASP A 1 5.67 5.53 -16.30
N LYS A 2 4.57 4.85 -16.60
CA LYS A 2 3.27 5.50 -16.90
C LYS A 2 2.62 6.21 -15.70
N TYR A 3 3.15 6.04 -14.49
CA TYR A 3 2.68 6.74 -13.28
C TYR A 3 3.67 7.84 -12.84
N GLY A 4 4.69 8.12 -13.65
CA GLY A 4 5.68 9.18 -13.40
C GLY A 4 6.84 8.77 -12.50
N PHE A 5 7.01 7.48 -12.13
CA PHE A 5 8.17 7.01 -11.36
C PHE A 5 9.36 6.68 -12.27
N LEU A 6 10.58 6.63 -11.73
CA LEU A 6 11.73 6.16 -12.50
C LEU A 6 11.55 4.69 -12.93
N LYS A 7 11.93 4.39 -14.18
CA LYS A 7 11.89 3.02 -14.72
C LYS A 7 12.98 2.14 -14.11
N SER A 8 14.16 2.72 -13.87
CA SER A 8 15.28 2.05 -13.25
C SER A 8 15.37 2.38 -11.77
N SER A 9 15.92 1.43 -11.01
CA SER A 9 16.28 1.58 -9.61
C SER A 9 17.57 0.82 -9.34
N GLN A 10 18.08 0.88 -8.12
CA GLN A 10 19.23 0.05 -7.72
C GLN A 10 18.96 -1.47 -7.78
N TRP A 11 17.70 -1.88 -7.96
CA TRP A 11 17.28 -3.29 -7.96
C TRP A 11 16.76 -3.79 -9.31
N ILE A 12 16.36 -2.88 -10.20
CA ILE A 12 15.76 -3.19 -11.50
C ILE A 12 16.40 -2.25 -12.51
N THR A 13 17.04 -2.83 -13.52
CA THR A 13 17.62 -2.08 -14.65
C THR A 13 16.51 -1.58 -15.58
N GLU A 14 16.81 -0.56 -16.39
CA GLU A 14 15.84 -0.07 -17.37
C GLU A 14 15.48 -1.14 -18.42
N GLU A 15 16.44 -2.00 -18.78
CA GLU A 15 16.23 -3.13 -19.70
C GLU A 15 15.24 -4.14 -19.13
N GLU A 16 15.41 -4.59 -17.88
CA GLU A 16 14.47 -5.50 -17.21
C GLU A 16 13.06 -4.89 -17.09
N TYR A 17 12.99 -3.59 -16.81
CA TYR A 17 11.71 -2.87 -16.77
C TYR A 17 11.04 -2.85 -18.16
N ASP A 18 11.79 -2.52 -19.21
CA ASP A 18 11.26 -2.44 -20.57
C ASP A 18 10.87 -3.84 -21.10
N GLU A 19 11.61 -4.90 -20.76
CA GLU A 19 11.22 -6.29 -21.04
C GLU A 19 9.88 -6.65 -20.38
N PHE A 20 9.72 -6.30 -19.10
CA PHE A 20 8.46 -6.49 -18.40
C PHE A 20 7.31 -5.73 -19.07
N GLU A 21 7.49 -4.44 -19.40
CA GLU A 21 6.44 -3.65 -20.04
C GLU A 21 6.09 -4.18 -21.44
N ASN A 22 7.08 -4.61 -22.23
CA ASN A 22 6.86 -5.23 -23.54
C ASN A 22 6.00 -6.49 -23.44
N TYR A 23 6.20 -7.29 -22.39
CA TYR A 23 5.38 -8.46 -22.11
C TYR A 23 3.99 -8.11 -21.55
N TYR A 24 3.92 -7.16 -20.62
CA TYR A 24 2.75 -6.91 -19.79
C TYR A 24 1.74 -5.95 -20.45
N ALA A 25 2.20 -4.93 -21.18
CA ALA A 25 1.33 -3.95 -21.82
C ALA A 25 0.30 -4.57 -22.80
N PRO A 26 0.65 -5.55 -23.66
CA PRO A 26 -0.33 -6.24 -24.52
C PRO A 26 -1.39 -7.03 -23.72
N ILE A 27 -1.01 -7.59 -22.57
CA ILE A 27 -1.94 -8.27 -21.66
C ILE A 27 -2.92 -7.25 -21.08
N MET A 28 -2.43 -6.11 -20.60
CA MET A 28 -3.26 -5.05 -20.05
C MET A 28 -4.20 -4.43 -21.08
N LYS A 29 -3.77 -4.26 -22.34
CA LYS A 29 -4.63 -3.81 -23.44
C LYS A 29 -5.80 -4.78 -23.68
N ARG A 30 -5.55 -6.09 -23.70
CA ARG A 30 -6.61 -7.11 -23.83
C ARG A 30 -7.54 -7.12 -22.61
N ARG A 31 -7.01 -6.91 -21.40
CA ARG A 31 -7.81 -6.81 -20.18
C ARG A 31 -8.70 -5.57 -20.20
N LEU A 32 -8.22 -4.42 -20.67
CA LEU A 32 -9.01 -3.20 -20.83
C LEU A 32 -10.24 -3.41 -21.71
N VAL A 33 -10.09 -4.10 -22.86
CA VAL A 33 -11.22 -4.46 -23.72
C VAL A 33 -12.26 -5.28 -22.95
N LYS A 34 -11.82 -6.30 -22.19
CA LYS A 34 -12.72 -7.14 -21.39
C LYS A 34 -13.41 -6.36 -20.27
N TRP A 35 -12.71 -5.40 -19.65
CA TRP A 35 -13.30 -4.53 -18.63
C TRP A 35 -14.35 -3.59 -19.23
N LYS A 36 -14.08 -2.98 -20.39
CA LYS A 36 -15.05 -2.15 -21.11
C LYS A 36 -16.29 -2.96 -21.50
N GLN A 37 -16.12 -4.19 -21.98
CA GLN A 37 -17.23 -5.11 -22.25
C GLN A 37 -18.02 -5.43 -20.98
N LEU A 38 -17.33 -5.73 -19.87
CA LEU A 38 -18.00 -6.00 -18.59
C LEU A 38 -18.81 -4.80 -18.11
N LEU A 39 -18.28 -3.58 -18.21
CA LEU A 39 -19.03 -2.37 -17.87
C LEU A 39 -20.23 -2.18 -18.80
N GLN A 40 -20.09 -2.46 -20.10
CA GLN A 40 -21.20 -2.40 -21.05
C GLN A 40 -22.31 -3.42 -20.74
N GLU A 41 -21.95 -4.65 -20.35
CA GLU A 41 -22.88 -5.69 -19.86
C GLU A 41 -23.68 -5.21 -18.63
N HIS A 42 -23.12 -4.27 -17.87
CA HIS A 42 -23.72 -3.68 -16.67
C HIS A 42 -24.16 -2.21 -16.89
N HIS A 43 -24.52 -1.82 -18.12
CA HIS A 43 -25.03 -0.47 -18.45
C HIS A 43 -24.11 0.68 -18.02
N GLN A 44 -22.79 0.50 -18.19
CA GLN A 44 -21.75 1.43 -17.76
C GLN A 44 -21.66 1.62 -16.23
N GLN A 45 -22.27 0.75 -15.45
CA GLN A 45 -22.15 0.73 -13.99
C GLN A 45 -21.15 -0.33 -13.53
N TRP A 46 -20.59 -0.13 -12.34
CA TRP A 46 -19.71 -1.10 -11.71
C TRP A 46 -20.48 -2.38 -11.36
N PRO A 47 -20.01 -3.56 -11.79
CA PRO A 47 -20.67 -4.83 -11.50
C PRO A 47 -20.77 -5.10 -9.99
N PRO A 48 -21.84 -5.76 -9.52
CA PRO A 48 -21.91 -6.19 -8.14
C PRO A 48 -20.83 -7.23 -7.82
N ARG A 49 -20.50 -7.34 -6.53
CA ARG A 49 -19.53 -8.32 -6.02
C ARG A 49 -19.90 -9.73 -6.47
N SER A 50 -19.00 -10.38 -7.20
CA SER A 50 -19.20 -11.71 -7.76
C SER A 50 -17.88 -12.46 -7.94
N ASN A 51 -17.95 -13.78 -8.12
CA ASN A 51 -16.77 -14.59 -8.45
C ASN A 51 -16.17 -14.21 -9.82
N LYS A 52 -17.00 -13.78 -10.79
CA LYS A 52 -16.53 -13.28 -12.10
C LYS A 52 -15.71 -12.01 -11.90
N LEU A 53 -16.27 -11.00 -11.22
CA LEU A 53 -15.58 -9.73 -10.96
C LEU A 53 -14.29 -9.93 -10.15
N LYS A 54 -14.33 -10.80 -9.12
CA LYS A 54 -13.15 -11.14 -8.33
C LYS A 54 -11.99 -11.67 -9.19
N ARG A 55 -12.30 -12.48 -10.22
CA ARG A 55 -11.29 -12.97 -11.18
C ARG A 55 -10.76 -11.86 -12.09
N TYR A 56 -11.57 -10.87 -12.45
CA TYR A 56 -11.14 -9.71 -13.22
C TYR A 56 -10.16 -8.86 -12.41
N ILE A 57 -10.52 -8.52 -11.17
CA ILE A 57 -9.70 -7.73 -10.25
C ILE A 57 -8.37 -8.42 -9.96
N ARG A 58 -8.41 -9.72 -9.63
CA ARG A 58 -7.20 -10.54 -9.43
C ARG A 58 -6.32 -10.65 -10.67
N LYS A 59 -6.86 -10.41 -11.87
CA LYS A 59 -6.07 -10.37 -13.09
C LYS A 59 -5.50 -8.98 -13.38
N GLY A 60 -6.12 -7.88 -12.99
CA GLY A 60 -5.66 -6.56 -13.42
C GLY A 60 -6.80 -5.60 -13.58
N ILE A 61 -6.87 -4.55 -12.76
CA ILE A 61 -7.66 -3.37 -13.13
C ILE A 61 -6.78 -2.51 -14.04
N PRO A 62 -7.23 -2.14 -15.26
CA PRO A 62 -6.50 -1.22 -16.13
C PRO A 62 -6.30 0.14 -15.44
N ALA A 63 -5.16 0.79 -15.70
CA ALA A 63 -4.80 2.06 -15.07
C ALA A 63 -5.91 3.13 -15.19
N GLU A 64 -6.49 3.27 -16.38
CA GLU A 64 -7.59 4.22 -16.68
C GLU A 64 -8.86 4.00 -15.84
N LEU A 65 -9.07 2.78 -15.33
CA LEU A 65 -10.27 2.41 -14.58
C LEU A 65 -10.01 2.30 -13.08
N ARG A 66 -8.75 2.38 -12.65
CA ARG A 66 -8.30 1.98 -11.33
C ARG A 66 -8.84 2.88 -10.23
N GLY A 67 -8.63 4.19 -10.33
CA GLY A 67 -9.09 5.15 -9.32
C GLY A 67 -10.59 5.05 -9.08
N GLN A 68 -11.39 5.03 -10.14
CA GLN A 68 -12.85 4.92 -10.04
C GLN A 68 -13.30 3.55 -9.49
N ALA A 69 -12.63 2.45 -9.86
CA ALA A 69 -12.93 1.13 -9.32
C ALA A 69 -12.63 1.07 -7.82
N TRP A 70 -11.49 1.62 -7.38
CA TRP A 70 -11.13 1.67 -5.96
C TRP A 70 -12.09 2.51 -5.14
N LEU A 71 -12.42 3.71 -5.63
CA LEU A 71 -13.41 4.60 -5.01
C LEU A 71 -14.77 3.90 -4.85
N HIS A 72 -15.21 3.13 -5.86
CA HIS A 72 -16.47 2.41 -5.80
C HIS A 72 -16.42 1.19 -4.86
N TYR A 73 -15.47 0.27 -5.04
CA TYR A 73 -15.48 -1.01 -4.32
C TYR A 73 -15.03 -0.93 -2.86
N SER A 74 -14.27 0.10 -2.52
CA SER A 74 -13.94 0.43 -1.13
C SER A 74 -15.16 0.87 -0.33
N GLY A 75 -16.18 1.44 -1.00
CA GLY A 75 -17.30 2.15 -0.35
C GLY A 75 -17.06 3.65 -0.19
N ALA A 76 -15.88 4.15 -0.56
CA ALA A 76 -15.51 5.56 -0.43
C ALA A 76 -16.43 6.49 -1.22
N LYS A 77 -16.92 6.08 -2.40
CA LYS A 77 -17.89 6.86 -3.16
C LYS A 77 -19.16 7.17 -2.35
N ALA A 78 -19.73 6.14 -1.71
CA ALA A 78 -20.94 6.29 -0.91
C ALA A 78 -20.67 7.14 0.34
N LYS A 79 -19.49 6.99 0.96
CA LYS A 79 -19.06 7.79 2.11
C LYS A 79 -18.88 9.27 1.76
N MET A 80 -18.25 9.56 0.62
CA MET A 80 -18.12 10.91 0.06
C MET A 80 -19.49 11.54 -0.21
N GLU A 81 -20.39 10.82 -0.90
CA GLU A 81 -21.73 11.32 -1.21
C GLU A 81 -22.59 11.57 0.03
N ALA A 82 -22.36 10.82 1.12
CA ALA A 82 -23.03 11.00 2.40
C ALA A 82 -22.51 12.19 3.22
N ASN A 83 -21.31 12.69 2.91
CA ASN A 83 -20.60 13.74 3.66
C ASN A 83 -20.20 14.93 2.76
N LYS A 84 -21.08 15.30 1.83
CA LYS A 84 -20.82 16.42 0.90
C LYS A 84 -20.49 17.71 1.66
N GLY A 85 -19.43 18.38 1.23
CA GLY A 85 -18.95 19.63 1.85
C GLY A 85 -18.05 19.43 3.07
N LEU A 86 -18.01 18.23 3.67
CA LEU A 86 -17.20 17.99 4.85
C LEU A 86 -15.70 18.14 4.57
N TYR A 87 -15.22 17.74 3.39
CA TYR A 87 -13.81 17.92 3.04
C TYR A 87 -13.42 19.40 3.05
N ASP A 88 -14.22 20.27 2.43
CA ASP A 88 -13.99 21.72 2.44
C ASP A 88 -14.07 22.30 3.86
N GLU A 89 -15.01 21.84 4.68
CA GLU A 89 -15.10 22.24 6.10
C GLU A 89 -13.84 21.86 6.88
N LEU A 90 -13.30 20.65 6.67
CA LEU A 90 -12.05 20.21 7.30
C LEU A 90 -10.86 21.04 6.86
N LEU A 91 -10.79 21.45 5.59
CA LEU A 91 -9.74 22.36 5.10
C LEU A 91 -9.86 23.74 5.73
N HIS A 92 -11.07 24.28 5.86
CA HIS A 92 -11.28 25.54 6.59
C HIS A 92 -10.89 25.44 8.06
N MET A 93 -11.18 24.32 8.72
CA MET A 93 -10.73 24.06 10.09
C MET A 93 -9.20 23.96 10.16
N ALA A 94 -8.58 23.32 9.18
CA ALA A 94 -7.12 23.23 9.08
C ALA A 94 -6.46 24.60 8.96
N ASP A 95 -6.99 25.47 8.11
CA ASP A 95 -6.49 26.85 7.94
C ASP A 95 -6.61 27.67 9.23
N GLN A 96 -7.71 27.48 9.98
CA GLN A 96 -7.92 28.16 11.27
C GLN A 96 -7.01 27.64 12.38
N LEU A 97 -6.74 26.33 12.39
CA LEU A 97 -5.80 25.71 13.32
C LEU A 97 -4.37 26.18 13.03
N GLY A 98 -3.97 26.23 11.77
CA GLY A 98 -2.62 26.62 11.34
C GLY A 98 -1.55 25.88 12.14
N SER A 99 -0.62 26.62 12.73
CA SER A 99 0.47 26.08 13.56
C SER A 99 0.04 25.41 14.87
N LYS A 100 -1.24 25.49 15.25
CA LYS A 100 -1.77 24.77 16.41
C LYS A 100 -2.06 23.29 16.12
N ASN A 101 -2.05 22.86 14.86
CA ASN A 101 -2.16 21.45 14.54
C ASN A 101 -0.83 20.75 14.86
N GLU A 102 -0.84 19.92 15.91
CA GLU A 102 0.32 19.17 16.41
C GLU A 102 0.93 18.24 15.35
N ASN A 103 0.17 17.85 14.32
CA ASN A 103 0.64 16.98 13.24
C ASN A 103 1.33 17.74 12.10
N LEU A 104 1.18 19.07 12.02
CA LEU A 104 1.58 19.86 10.85
C LEU A 104 3.08 19.76 10.57
N GLU A 105 3.92 19.89 11.60
CA GLU A 105 5.39 19.82 11.44
C GLU A 105 5.85 18.45 10.92
N ILE A 106 5.23 17.38 11.41
CA ILE A 106 5.55 16.00 11.00
C ILE A 106 5.08 15.78 9.55
N ILE A 107 3.89 16.27 9.19
CA ILE A 107 3.37 16.22 7.83
C ILE A 107 4.32 16.95 6.88
N GLU A 108 4.69 18.20 7.17
CA GLU A 108 5.57 19.01 6.29
C GLU A 108 6.93 18.36 6.04
N ARG A 109 7.54 17.80 7.08
CA ARG A 109 8.79 17.02 6.93
C ARG A 109 8.62 15.84 5.97
N ASP A 110 7.47 15.18 6.02
CA ASP A 110 7.20 14.00 5.21
C ASP A 110 6.83 14.32 3.76
N LEU A 111 6.24 15.49 3.50
CA LEU A 111 5.96 15.97 2.14
C LEU A 111 7.22 15.98 1.28
N HIS A 112 8.34 16.52 1.79
CA HIS A 112 9.59 16.65 1.04
C HIS A 112 10.23 15.32 0.64
N ARG A 113 9.97 14.25 1.40
CA ARG A 113 10.48 12.89 1.10
C ARG A 113 9.45 11.99 0.40
N THR A 114 8.27 12.52 0.08
CA THR A 114 7.23 11.75 -0.60
C THR A 114 7.45 11.77 -2.10
N PHE A 115 7.93 10.65 -2.64
CA PHE A 115 8.14 10.42 -4.07
C PHE A 115 8.95 11.54 -4.78
N PRO A 116 10.15 11.90 -4.27
CA PRO A 116 10.91 13.04 -4.79
C PRO A 116 11.27 12.93 -6.28
N GLU A 117 11.39 11.70 -6.80
CA GLU A 117 11.71 11.42 -8.19
C GLU A 117 10.46 11.32 -9.10
N ASN A 118 9.25 11.41 -8.55
CA ASN A 118 8.04 11.29 -9.36
C ASN A 118 7.75 12.60 -10.11
N ASP A 119 7.36 12.48 -11.39
CA ASP A 119 7.14 13.63 -12.28
C ASP A 119 6.15 14.68 -11.75
N GLN A 120 5.17 14.29 -10.93
CA GLN A 120 4.17 15.21 -10.36
C GLN A 120 4.56 15.74 -8.97
N PHE A 121 5.47 15.05 -8.27
CA PHE A 121 5.91 15.38 -6.91
C PHE A 121 7.28 16.10 -6.89
N LYS A 122 8.06 16.00 -7.96
CA LYS A 122 9.37 16.65 -8.05
C LYS A 122 9.21 18.17 -8.15
N SER A 123 10.00 18.91 -7.37
CA SER A 123 10.03 20.36 -7.45
C SER A 123 10.74 20.82 -8.73
N ILE A 124 10.19 21.83 -9.38
CA ILE A 124 10.81 22.52 -10.51
C ILE A 124 11.01 23.97 -10.11
N ALA A 125 12.27 24.44 -10.17
CA ALA A 125 12.66 25.83 -9.97
C ALA A 125 12.13 26.46 -8.66
N ASP A 126 12.39 25.80 -7.52
CA ASP A 126 12.06 26.27 -6.16
C ASP A 126 10.57 26.52 -5.88
N SER A 127 9.68 26.08 -6.77
CA SER A 127 8.23 26.10 -6.55
C SER A 127 7.73 24.78 -5.95
N THR A 128 6.78 24.87 -5.02
CA THR A 128 6.13 23.69 -4.44
C THR A 128 5.16 23.10 -5.46
N PRO A 129 5.29 21.81 -5.84
CA PRO A 129 4.40 21.19 -6.81
C PRO A 129 2.94 21.19 -6.34
N PRO A 130 1.97 21.38 -7.25
CA PRO A 130 0.54 21.30 -6.89
C PRO A 130 0.16 19.99 -6.20
N MET A 131 0.85 18.90 -6.54
CA MET A 131 0.64 17.58 -5.94
C MET A 131 1.09 17.51 -4.48
N ILE A 132 2.18 18.20 -4.13
CA ILE A 132 2.65 18.30 -2.74
C ILE A 132 1.65 19.10 -1.90
N GLU A 133 1.11 20.19 -2.46
CA GLU A 133 0.05 20.98 -1.80
C GLU A 133 -1.24 20.18 -1.61
N ALA A 134 -1.65 19.39 -2.61
CA ALA A 134 -2.79 18.48 -2.50
C ALA A 134 -2.56 17.41 -1.42
N LEU A 135 -1.35 16.84 -1.38
CA LEU A 135 -0.96 15.87 -0.34
C LEU A 135 -1.04 16.50 1.07
N LYS A 136 -0.54 17.73 1.23
CA LYS A 136 -0.65 18.47 2.49
C LYS A 136 -2.10 18.60 2.94
N ARG A 137 -2.98 19.07 2.04
CA ARG A 137 -4.42 19.25 2.32
C ARG A 137 -5.09 17.95 2.75
N VAL A 138 -4.87 16.86 2.00
CA VAL A 138 -5.44 15.54 2.33
C VAL A 138 -4.98 15.06 3.71
N LEU A 139 -3.68 15.14 4.01
CA LEU A 139 -3.12 14.65 5.27
C LEU A 139 -3.57 15.49 6.48
N VAL A 140 -3.59 16.81 6.33
CA VAL A 140 -4.03 17.71 7.40
C VAL A 140 -5.53 17.55 7.66
N ALA A 141 -6.35 17.51 6.61
CA ALA A 141 -7.78 17.23 6.74
C ALA A 141 -8.04 15.87 7.42
N PHE A 142 -7.28 14.84 7.07
CA PHE A 142 -7.39 13.52 7.71
C PHE A 142 -7.04 13.57 9.20
N SER A 143 -5.98 14.30 9.57
CA SER A 143 -5.57 14.44 10.98
C SER A 143 -6.67 15.07 11.85
N ILE A 144 -7.51 15.93 11.26
CA ILE A 144 -8.66 16.57 11.93
C ILE A 144 -9.87 15.64 11.93
N TYR A 145 -10.11 14.91 10.83
CA TYR A 145 -11.21 13.96 10.70
C TYR A 145 -11.07 12.78 11.67
N ALA A 146 -9.86 12.25 11.85
CA ALA A 146 -9.55 11.11 12.70
C ALA A 146 -8.48 11.45 13.75
N PRO A 147 -8.80 12.27 14.77
CA PRO A 147 -7.81 12.79 15.71
C PRO A 147 -7.16 11.71 16.59
N SER A 148 -7.83 10.57 16.80
CA SER A 148 -7.25 9.41 17.51
C SER A 148 -6.09 8.75 16.74
N ILE A 149 -6.06 8.92 15.42
CA ILE A 149 -4.97 8.49 14.54
C ILE A 149 -4.00 9.65 14.33
N GLY A 150 -4.52 10.86 14.07
CA GLY A 150 -3.73 12.03 13.74
C GLY A 150 -2.94 11.80 12.45
N TYR A 151 -1.61 11.87 12.55
CA TYR A 151 -0.70 11.54 11.47
C TYR A 151 0.38 10.54 11.92
N CYS A 152 0.37 9.35 11.29
CA CYS A 152 1.44 8.37 11.42
C CYS A 152 2.35 8.42 10.18
N GLN A 153 3.66 8.33 10.39
CA GLN A 153 4.62 8.17 9.29
C GLN A 153 4.24 6.93 8.46
N SER A 154 4.26 7.06 7.14
CA SER A 154 3.80 6.10 6.10
C SER A 154 2.47 6.51 5.46
N LEU A 155 1.63 7.29 6.15
CA LEU A 155 0.35 7.77 5.60
C LEU A 155 0.54 8.68 4.39
N ASN A 156 1.62 9.47 4.36
CA ASN A 156 2.01 10.30 3.22
C ASN A 156 2.17 9.51 1.91
N TYR A 157 2.76 8.32 1.98
CA TYR A 157 2.95 7.48 0.79
C TYR A 157 1.60 6.95 0.29
N ILE A 158 0.71 6.55 1.21
CA ILE A 158 -0.61 6.02 0.85
C ILE A 158 -1.46 7.10 0.18
N ALA A 159 -1.56 8.28 0.80
CA ALA A 159 -2.28 9.41 0.24
C ALA A 159 -1.67 9.87 -1.09
N GLY A 160 -0.34 9.87 -1.21
CA GLY A 160 0.35 10.23 -2.46
C GLY A 160 0.02 9.31 -3.64
N ILE A 161 -0.06 7.98 -3.42
CA ILE A 161 -0.47 7.05 -4.48
C ILE A 161 -1.93 7.25 -4.89
N LEU A 162 -2.81 7.53 -3.93
CA LEU A 162 -4.22 7.80 -4.24
C LEU A 162 -4.36 9.07 -5.11
N LEU A 163 -3.65 10.14 -4.75
CA LEU A 163 -3.66 11.40 -5.52
C LEU A 163 -3.15 11.28 -6.96
N LEU A 164 -2.26 10.31 -7.24
CA LEU A 164 -1.84 10.02 -8.62
C LEU A 164 -2.94 9.41 -9.50
N LEU A 165 -4.02 8.91 -8.90
CA LEU A 165 -5.01 8.06 -9.58
C LEU A 165 -6.44 8.60 -9.56
N MET A 166 -6.71 9.64 -8.77
CA MET A 166 -8.04 10.23 -8.63
C MET A 166 -7.95 11.71 -8.22
N THR A 167 -9.10 12.38 -8.20
CA THR A 167 -9.14 13.78 -7.74
C THR A 167 -8.84 13.89 -6.25
N GLU A 168 -8.53 15.10 -5.77
CA GLU A 168 -8.12 15.33 -4.38
C GLU A 168 -9.17 14.86 -3.35
N GLU A 169 -10.44 15.23 -3.54
CA GLU A 169 -11.52 14.83 -2.63
C GLU A 169 -11.80 13.31 -2.71
N GLU A 170 -11.77 12.72 -3.91
CA GLU A 170 -11.87 11.27 -4.07
C GLU A 170 -10.72 10.54 -3.36
N ALA A 171 -9.51 11.09 -3.42
CA ALA A 171 -8.33 10.56 -2.74
C ALA A 171 -8.49 10.64 -1.22
N PHE A 172 -8.97 11.77 -0.70
CA PHE A 172 -9.28 11.93 0.72
C PHE A 172 -10.28 10.88 1.21
N TRP A 173 -11.40 10.70 0.51
CA TRP A 173 -12.42 9.72 0.95
C TRP A 173 -11.98 8.27 0.78
N THR A 174 -11.23 7.97 -0.29
CA THR A 174 -10.64 6.64 -0.47
C THR A 174 -9.61 6.35 0.62
N PHE A 175 -8.82 7.36 1.01
CA PHE A 175 -7.84 7.28 2.09
C PHE A 175 -8.54 7.07 3.44
N VAL A 176 -9.53 7.88 3.78
CA VAL A 176 -10.35 7.71 5.00
C VAL A 176 -10.92 6.30 5.05
N THR A 177 -11.59 5.84 3.99
CA THR A 177 -12.21 4.52 3.94
C THR A 177 -11.19 3.40 4.09
N LEU A 178 -10.02 3.53 3.47
CA LEU A 178 -8.93 2.56 3.60
C LEU A 178 -8.47 2.43 5.05
N ILE A 179 -8.17 3.55 5.69
CA ILE A 179 -7.57 3.57 7.03
C ILE A 179 -8.59 3.25 8.12
N THR A 180 -9.84 3.73 8.00
CA THR A 180 -10.84 3.59 9.08
C THR A 180 -11.78 2.40 8.91
N ASP A 181 -12.00 1.91 7.69
CA ASP A 181 -13.04 0.91 7.40
C ASP A 181 -12.49 -0.42 6.86
N ILE A 182 -11.42 -0.39 6.06
CA ILE A 182 -10.84 -1.59 5.42
C ILE A 182 -9.76 -2.23 6.28
N LEU A 183 -8.86 -1.40 6.83
CA LEU A 183 -7.80 -1.82 7.71
C LEU A 183 -8.32 -1.97 9.15
N PRO A 184 -7.75 -2.90 9.95
CA PRO A 184 -8.16 -3.05 11.34
C PRO A 184 -7.80 -1.79 12.15
N PRO A 185 -8.50 -1.57 13.29
CA PRO A 185 -8.20 -0.46 14.17
C PRO A 185 -6.78 -0.55 14.73
N ASN A 186 -6.28 0.57 15.23
CA ASN A 186 -5.01 0.66 15.97
C ASN A 186 -3.75 0.32 15.16
N ILE A 187 -3.81 0.27 13.81
CA ILE A 187 -2.58 0.13 13.00
C ILE A 187 -1.73 1.41 13.05
N TYR A 188 -2.37 2.57 12.91
CA TYR A 188 -1.70 3.86 12.77
C TYR A 188 -1.89 4.78 13.97
N ASP A 189 -2.51 4.30 15.05
CA ASP A 189 -2.62 5.09 16.27
C ASP A 189 -1.27 5.14 17.02
N VAL A 190 -1.25 5.87 18.14
CA VAL A 190 -0.04 6.06 18.96
C VAL A 190 0.47 4.73 19.56
N THR A 191 -0.41 3.74 19.77
CA THR A 191 -0.06 2.45 20.36
C THR A 191 0.55 1.50 19.34
N MET A 192 0.13 1.62 18.07
CA MET A 192 0.44 0.70 16.97
C MET A 192 0.14 -0.77 17.32
N GLU A 193 -0.82 -1.01 18.23
CA GLU A 193 -1.20 -2.34 18.69
C GLU A 193 -1.66 -3.22 17.52
N GLY A 194 -2.47 -2.66 16.62
CA GLY A 194 -2.96 -3.34 15.43
C GLY A 194 -1.82 -3.76 14.49
N ALA A 195 -0.80 -2.92 14.33
CA ALA A 195 0.36 -3.25 13.50
C ALA A 195 1.20 -4.38 14.11
N ASN A 196 1.37 -4.40 15.42
CA ASN A 196 2.06 -5.48 16.14
C ASN A 196 1.27 -6.80 16.06
N ILE A 197 -0.05 -6.75 16.19
CA ILE A 197 -0.92 -7.92 16.00
C ILE A 197 -0.76 -8.48 14.59
N ASP A 198 -0.85 -7.64 13.55
CA ASP A 198 -0.68 -8.07 12.16
C ASP A 198 0.70 -8.69 11.91
N GLN A 199 1.75 -8.11 12.50
CA GLN A 199 3.09 -8.66 12.43
C GLN A 199 3.18 -10.06 13.06
N ASN A 200 2.60 -10.26 14.24
CA ASN A 200 2.56 -11.56 14.90
C ASN A 200 1.72 -12.58 14.12
N VAL A 201 0.59 -12.17 13.55
CA VAL A 201 -0.24 -13.02 12.69
C VAL A 201 0.56 -13.50 11.48
N LEU A 202 1.35 -12.62 10.83
CA LEU A 202 2.21 -13.04 9.72
C LEU A 202 3.24 -14.09 10.18
N MET A 203 3.93 -13.83 11.30
CA MET A 203 4.94 -14.76 11.84
C MET A 203 4.32 -16.12 12.18
N HIS A 204 3.17 -16.13 12.83
CA HIS A 204 2.41 -17.34 13.12
C HIS A 204 2.04 -18.09 11.83
N LEU A 205 1.51 -17.39 10.82
CA LEU A 205 1.18 -17.99 9.53
C LEU A 205 2.40 -18.60 8.82
N ILE A 206 3.59 -17.99 8.92
CA ILE A 206 4.81 -18.55 8.37
C ILE A 206 5.22 -19.82 9.13
N SER A 207 5.14 -19.80 10.46
CA SER A 207 5.44 -20.97 11.29
C SER A 207 4.59 -22.18 10.95
N GLU A 208 3.29 -21.97 10.72
CA GLU A 208 2.32 -23.02 10.40
C GLU A 208 2.45 -23.52 8.94
N ARG A 209 2.66 -22.60 8.00
CA ARG A 209 2.56 -22.91 6.55
C ARG A 209 3.90 -23.28 5.94
N TYR A 210 5.00 -22.77 6.48
CA TYR A 210 6.36 -22.95 5.99
C TYR A 210 7.33 -23.29 7.15
N PRO A 211 7.15 -24.44 7.83
CA PRO A 211 7.93 -24.79 9.03
C PRO A 211 9.44 -24.84 8.77
N LEU A 212 9.86 -25.20 7.56
CA LEU A 212 11.28 -25.19 7.16
C LEU A 212 11.85 -23.77 7.10
N LEU A 213 11.06 -22.80 6.59
CA LEU A 213 11.46 -21.39 6.60
C LEU A 213 11.48 -20.83 8.00
N TRP A 214 10.49 -21.19 8.82
CA TRP A 214 10.47 -20.79 10.23
C TRP A 214 11.71 -21.29 10.96
N ASN A 215 12.03 -22.59 10.87
CA ASN A 215 13.22 -23.15 11.50
C ASN A 215 14.53 -22.54 10.96
N LYS A 216 14.52 -22.00 9.73
CA LYS A 216 15.66 -21.27 9.20
C LYS A 216 15.84 -19.90 9.84
N MET A 217 14.75 -19.23 10.19
CA MET A 217 14.74 -17.89 10.80
C MET A 217 14.87 -17.91 12.32
N SER A 218 14.27 -18.92 12.96
CA SER A 218 14.27 -19.14 14.41
C SER A 218 14.61 -20.61 14.70
N PRO A 219 15.90 -20.99 14.63
CA PRO A 219 16.32 -22.38 14.78
C PRO A 219 15.94 -22.97 16.13
N ASN A 220 15.27 -24.13 16.12
CA ASN A 220 14.85 -24.87 17.31
C ASN A 220 13.90 -24.10 18.26
N GLN A 221 13.19 -23.08 17.76
CA GLN A 221 12.18 -22.35 18.53
C GLN A 221 10.84 -22.42 17.81
N SER A 222 9.78 -22.63 18.58
CA SER A 222 8.41 -22.47 18.10
C SER A 222 7.99 -20.99 18.10
N PHE A 223 6.92 -20.68 17.37
CA PHE A 223 6.33 -19.34 17.38
C PHE A 223 5.99 -18.87 18.81
N TRP A 224 5.37 -19.74 19.62
CA TRP A 224 4.95 -19.40 20.97
C TRP A 224 6.12 -19.13 21.92
N GLU A 225 7.25 -19.82 21.74
CA GLU A 225 8.48 -19.55 22.49
C GLU A 225 9.12 -18.22 22.09
N CYS A 226 9.04 -17.86 20.80
CA CYS A 226 9.48 -16.55 20.31
C CYS A 226 8.58 -15.42 20.81
N GLU A 227 7.25 -15.59 20.80
CA GLU A 227 6.28 -14.59 21.26
C GLU A 227 6.35 -14.34 22.77
N ALA A 228 6.60 -15.37 23.57
CA ALA A 228 6.72 -15.25 25.02
C ALA A 228 7.96 -14.46 25.48
N GLN A 229 8.95 -14.25 24.60
CA GLN A 229 10.15 -13.47 24.90
C GLN A 229 9.85 -11.97 24.78
N LEU A 230 10.07 -11.23 25.87
CA LEU A 230 9.72 -9.80 25.96
C LEU A 230 10.46 -8.93 24.94
N GLU A 231 11.74 -9.22 24.66
CA GLU A 231 12.55 -8.47 23.70
C GLU A 231 13.32 -9.42 22.77
N GLY A 232 13.26 -9.15 21.46
CA GLY A 232 14.09 -9.82 20.46
C GLY A 232 13.72 -11.27 20.14
N GLY A 233 12.58 -11.78 20.64
CA GLY A 233 12.17 -13.17 20.40
C GLY A 233 11.69 -13.47 18.99
N MET A 234 11.08 -12.48 18.31
CA MET A 234 10.65 -12.63 16.92
C MET A 234 11.84 -12.61 15.97
N PRO A 235 11.83 -13.42 14.89
CA PRO A 235 12.92 -13.45 13.93
C PRO A 235 13.16 -12.06 13.32
N THR A 236 14.42 -11.73 13.02
CA THR A 236 14.84 -10.38 12.59
C THR A 236 14.11 -9.87 11.34
N CYS A 237 13.64 -10.77 10.48
CA CYS A 237 12.83 -10.39 9.32
C CYS A 237 11.54 -9.64 9.71
N SER A 238 11.05 -9.80 10.94
CA SER A 238 9.91 -9.05 11.47
C SER A 238 10.09 -7.54 11.38
N LEU A 239 11.31 -7.04 11.56
CA LEU A 239 11.64 -5.62 11.46
C LEU A 239 11.36 -5.04 10.06
N VAL A 240 11.55 -5.84 9.00
CA VAL A 240 11.24 -5.42 7.62
C VAL A 240 9.77 -5.65 7.29
N THR A 241 9.19 -6.78 7.72
CA THR A 241 7.81 -7.10 7.36
C THR A 241 6.80 -6.19 8.06
N SER A 242 7.08 -5.66 9.25
CA SER A 242 6.20 -4.67 9.90
C SER A 242 5.99 -3.45 8.99
N HIS A 243 7.04 -3.01 8.30
CA HIS A 243 6.94 -1.88 7.38
C HIS A 243 6.12 -2.18 6.13
N TRP A 244 5.99 -3.46 5.73
CA TRP A 244 5.17 -3.85 4.57
C TRP A 244 3.70 -3.55 4.80
N PHE A 245 3.20 -3.79 6.00
CA PHE A 245 1.80 -3.51 6.36
C PHE A 245 1.58 -2.01 6.55
N LEU A 246 2.50 -1.30 7.23
CA LEU A 246 2.37 0.14 7.46
C LEU A 246 2.36 0.96 6.16
N THR A 247 3.12 0.55 5.15
CA THR A 247 3.17 1.24 3.85
C THR A 247 2.30 0.60 2.78
N LEU A 248 1.59 -0.49 3.11
CA LEU A 248 0.83 -1.30 2.15
C LEU A 248 1.68 -1.68 0.92
N PHE A 249 2.92 -2.10 1.18
CA PHE A 249 3.98 -2.47 0.22
C PHE A 249 4.58 -1.35 -0.62
N ILE A 250 4.21 -0.08 -0.41
CA ILE A 250 4.87 1.05 -1.07
C ILE A 250 6.34 1.10 -0.65
N ASN A 251 7.25 1.41 -1.58
CA ASN A 251 8.71 1.39 -1.40
C ASN A 251 9.30 -0.01 -1.08
N ILE A 252 8.47 -1.06 -1.07
CA ILE A 252 8.88 -2.47 -0.89
C ILE A 252 8.81 -3.24 -2.21
N LEU A 253 7.78 -2.97 -3.02
CA LEU A 253 7.56 -3.57 -4.33
C LEU A 253 7.63 -2.48 -5.42
N PRO A 254 7.91 -2.86 -6.69
CA PRO A 254 7.69 -1.97 -7.83
C PRO A 254 6.26 -1.42 -7.86
N ILE A 255 6.08 -0.18 -8.33
CA ILE A 255 4.77 0.48 -8.22
C ILE A 255 3.64 -0.28 -8.91
N GLU A 256 3.85 -0.84 -10.11
CA GLU A 256 2.81 -1.65 -10.77
C GLU A 256 2.38 -2.84 -9.89
N SER A 257 3.31 -3.50 -9.19
CA SER A 257 3.01 -4.54 -8.21
C SER A 257 2.15 -4.03 -7.05
N VAL A 258 2.52 -2.88 -6.47
CA VAL A 258 1.74 -2.25 -5.38
C VAL A 258 0.30 -2.02 -5.83
N LEU A 259 0.11 -1.46 -7.03
CA LEU A 259 -1.22 -1.19 -7.57
C LEU A 259 -2.04 -2.48 -7.77
N ARG A 260 -1.39 -3.59 -8.14
CA ARG A 260 -2.05 -4.90 -8.25
C ARG A 260 -2.45 -5.49 -6.89
N VAL A 261 -1.63 -5.26 -5.85
CA VAL A 261 -1.99 -5.59 -4.46
C VAL A 261 -3.21 -4.77 -4.05
N TRP A 262 -3.21 -3.46 -4.35
CA TRP A 262 -4.28 -2.55 -3.97
C TRP A 262 -5.59 -2.81 -4.72
N ASP A 263 -5.54 -3.20 -6.01
CA ASP A 263 -6.69 -3.70 -6.75
C ASP A 263 -7.42 -4.79 -5.96
N CYS A 264 -6.66 -5.72 -5.38
CA CYS A 264 -7.22 -6.79 -4.56
C CYS A 264 -7.58 -6.30 -3.15
N LEU A 265 -6.82 -5.40 -2.53
CA LEU A 265 -7.07 -4.88 -1.18
C LEU A 265 -8.44 -4.18 -1.09
N PHE A 266 -8.74 -3.25 -2.00
CA PHE A 266 -10.00 -2.52 -2.00
C PHE A 266 -11.22 -3.42 -2.26
N TYR A 267 -11.01 -4.60 -2.83
CA TYR A 267 -12.09 -5.56 -3.09
C TYR A 267 -12.19 -6.66 -2.02
N ASP A 268 -11.10 -7.37 -1.72
CA ASP A 268 -11.08 -8.55 -0.85
C ASP A 268 -10.75 -8.21 0.63
N GLY A 269 -10.30 -6.99 0.93
CA GLY A 269 -9.92 -6.51 2.26
C GLY A 269 -8.51 -6.88 2.70
N GLN A 270 -8.16 -6.52 3.95
CA GLN A 270 -6.82 -6.63 4.53
C GLN A 270 -6.13 -8.01 4.40
N LYS A 271 -6.88 -9.13 4.35
CA LYS A 271 -6.34 -10.48 4.15
C LYS A 271 -5.46 -10.64 2.90
N VAL A 272 -5.59 -9.72 1.94
CA VAL A 272 -4.72 -9.65 0.76
C VAL A 272 -3.28 -9.38 1.17
N LEU A 273 -3.03 -8.51 2.14
CA LEU A 273 -1.68 -8.14 2.59
C LEU A 273 -0.91 -9.37 3.10
N PHE A 274 -1.54 -10.17 3.97
CA PHE A 274 -0.99 -11.43 4.45
C PHE A 274 -0.69 -12.43 3.33
N ARG A 275 -1.60 -12.56 2.36
CA ARG A 275 -1.40 -13.47 1.22
C ARG A 275 -0.24 -13.05 0.34
N VAL A 276 -0.07 -11.75 0.13
CA VAL A 276 1.07 -11.18 -0.61
C VAL A 276 2.35 -11.41 0.16
N ALA A 277 2.39 -11.10 1.46
CA ALA A 277 3.55 -11.36 2.31
C ALA A 277 3.97 -12.84 2.28
N LEU A 278 3.04 -13.77 2.51
CA LEU A 278 3.30 -15.21 2.41
C LEU A 278 3.76 -15.64 1.01
N GLY A 279 3.23 -15.00 -0.04
CA GLY A 279 3.67 -15.20 -1.42
C GLY A 279 5.12 -14.80 -1.62
N ILE A 280 5.54 -13.64 -1.08
CA ILE A 280 6.94 -13.19 -1.12
C ILE A 280 7.84 -14.20 -0.43
N PHE A 281 7.50 -14.66 0.79
CA PHE A 281 8.30 -15.69 1.47
C PHE A 281 8.42 -16.98 0.64
N LYS A 282 7.32 -17.43 0.02
CA LYS A 282 7.32 -18.64 -0.81
C LYS A 282 8.16 -18.48 -2.08
N LEU A 283 8.09 -17.33 -2.75
CA LEU A 283 8.91 -17.07 -3.94
C LEU A 283 10.41 -17.05 -3.62
N ASN A 284 10.78 -16.63 -2.41
CA ASN A 284 12.15 -16.57 -1.93
C ASN A 284 12.60 -17.83 -1.17
N GLU A 285 11.77 -18.87 -1.08
CA GLU A 285 12.02 -20.03 -0.21
C GLU A 285 13.40 -20.64 -0.43
N ASN A 286 13.78 -20.91 -1.69
CA ASN A 286 15.10 -21.47 -2.01
C ASN A 286 16.25 -20.55 -1.62
N ALA A 287 16.09 -19.23 -1.81
CA ALA A 287 17.11 -18.25 -1.45
C ALA A 287 17.26 -18.14 0.08
N ILE A 288 16.15 -18.17 0.81
CA ILE A 288 16.13 -18.15 2.28
C ILE A 288 16.76 -19.42 2.83
N LEU A 289 16.47 -20.60 2.27
CA LEU A 289 17.06 -21.85 2.75
C LEU A 289 18.57 -21.96 2.45
N ALA A 290 19.05 -21.25 1.42
CA ALA A 290 20.45 -21.26 1.02
C ALA A 290 21.37 -20.37 1.86
N VAL A 291 20.84 -19.40 2.63
CA VAL A 291 21.67 -18.59 3.54
C VAL A 291 22.21 -19.45 4.68
N ASN A 292 23.27 -19.05 5.37
CA ASN A 292 23.77 -19.83 6.50
C ASN A 292 23.32 -19.26 7.84
N ASP A 293 23.37 -17.94 7.98
CA ASP A 293 22.98 -17.21 9.18
C ASP A 293 21.48 -16.80 9.10
N PRO A 294 20.65 -17.12 10.12
CA PRO A 294 19.28 -16.61 10.21
C PRO A 294 19.15 -15.09 10.04
N LEU A 295 20.16 -14.30 10.43
CA LEU A 295 20.17 -12.85 10.25
C LEU A 295 20.25 -12.43 8.78
N GLU A 296 20.81 -13.25 7.90
CA GLU A 296 20.88 -12.97 6.45
C GLU A 296 19.51 -13.07 5.78
N VAL A 297 18.54 -13.79 6.38
CA VAL A 297 17.17 -13.89 5.86
C VAL A 297 16.52 -12.51 5.75
N PHE A 298 16.80 -11.61 6.69
CA PHE A 298 16.37 -10.22 6.65
C PHE A 298 16.81 -9.53 5.35
N GLN A 299 18.07 -9.70 4.96
CA GLN A 299 18.63 -9.07 3.76
C GLN A 299 18.01 -9.65 2.48
N VAL A 300 17.84 -10.98 2.43
CA VAL A 300 17.20 -11.65 1.29
C VAL A 300 15.78 -11.09 1.08
N ILE A 301 15.00 -11.01 2.15
CA ILE A 301 13.62 -10.52 2.10
C ILE A 301 13.57 -9.02 1.75
N GLN A 302 14.44 -8.20 2.32
CA GLN A 302 14.48 -6.75 2.06
C GLN A 302 14.87 -6.40 0.62
N VAL A 303 15.81 -7.15 0.04
CA VAL A 303 16.35 -6.91 -1.30
C VAL A 303 15.44 -7.52 -2.35
N LYS A 304 15.14 -8.83 -2.23
CA LYS A 304 14.42 -9.53 -3.30
C LYS A 304 12.97 -9.10 -3.41
N SER A 305 12.32 -8.64 -2.34
CA SER A 305 10.96 -8.09 -2.43
C SER A 305 10.84 -7.02 -3.51
N ARG A 306 11.89 -6.22 -3.70
CA ARG A 306 11.94 -5.06 -4.58
C ARG A 306 12.05 -5.39 -6.07
N ILE A 307 12.26 -6.66 -6.40
CA ILE A 307 12.43 -7.15 -7.78
C ILE A 307 11.11 -7.76 -8.30
N TYR A 308 10.16 -8.08 -7.42
CA TYR A 308 8.96 -8.81 -7.84
C TYR A 308 7.95 -7.90 -8.54
N LEU A 309 7.84 -8.11 -9.85
CA LEU A 309 6.75 -7.65 -10.69
C LEU A 309 5.63 -8.70 -10.66
N PHE A 310 4.68 -8.55 -9.73
CA PHE A 310 3.57 -9.49 -9.57
C PHE A 310 2.66 -9.46 -10.80
N MET A 311 2.38 -10.65 -11.36
CA MET A 311 1.50 -10.86 -12.52
C MET A 311 0.05 -11.19 -12.15
#